data_AF-A0A1F9ZI24-F1
#
_entry.id   AF-A0A1F9ZI24-F1
#
_cell.length_a   1.000
_cell.length_b   1.000
_cell.length_c   1.000
_cell.angle_alpha   90.00
_cell.angle_beta   90.00
_cell.angle_gamma   90.00
#
_symmetry.space_group_name_H-M   'P 1'
#
loop_
_entity.id
_entity.type
_entity.pdbx_description
1 polymer ?
#
loop_
_entity_poly.entity_id
_entity_poly.type
_entity_poly.pdbx_seq_one_letter_code
_entity_poly.pdbx_strand_id
1 'polypeptide(L)'
;MGSARSLMGDRVPWVMIAVAVALLGLLPPSGPAAAIDPGPRPMDVAITFDTLPSGLGLELDGVRTPTPHAFTCAQGTMHTLTAVTPLSTGTTRHSFQNWTDGLTSSSRTFVCDTPQNFTAVYRTEHAITVETRPMGLDIMVNGALSPSPVFLWCTAGTTVDLRALPVTNGTSVRSIFGNWSDGGAPSHGVPCDAPATYTASYRTEYLVSVFSSPWGLEVSIDGAVSRTPVSEWCGESTVHSLSVPQNQVLGGTQLRFQQWEDGVGTSARTFRCDGSRNYTAVFVTVTTPPPTVDGIGWTPGLLLVLAVLISFVVAGVALAVRSTPRRVPIRMPLAYGVAPSGPRPSPPGSCPRCGTSAEPQWTYCMACGSLLR
;
A
#
# COMPACT_ATOMS: atom_id res chain seq x y z
N MET A 1 32.84 5.13 76.60
CA MET A 1 34.05 5.98 76.72
C MET A 1 33.59 7.44 76.70
N GLY A 2 34.10 8.31 77.58
CA GLY A 2 33.58 9.69 77.83
C GLY A 2 32.27 9.68 78.65
N SER A 3 32.11 10.20 79.88
CA SER A 3 32.78 11.27 80.66
C SER A 3 32.51 12.69 80.12
N ALA A 4 32.09 13.70 80.89
CA ALA A 4 32.01 13.89 82.37
C ALA A 4 30.72 14.65 82.79
N ARG A 5 30.16 14.51 84.01
CA ARG A 5 30.28 15.42 85.20
C ARG A 5 30.56 16.90 84.84
N SER A 6 29.90 17.93 85.41
CA SER A 6 29.84 18.20 86.86
C SER A 6 28.93 19.39 87.30
N LEU A 7 28.07 19.15 88.31
CA LEU A 7 27.70 20.00 89.49
C LEU A 7 26.98 21.40 89.42
N MET A 8 25.89 21.44 90.21
CA MET A 8 25.49 22.42 91.26
C MET A 8 24.79 23.77 90.94
N GLY A 9 23.67 24.03 91.65
CA GLY A 9 23.04 25.35 91.76
C GLY A 9 21.59 25.39 92.27
N ASP A 10 21.27 24.85 93.45
CA ASP A 10 19.92 24.96 94.05
C ASP A 10 19.53 26.40 94.46
N ARG A 11 18.25 26.78 94.27
CA ARG A 11 17.35 27.36 95.29
C ARG A 11 15.93 27.66 94.76
N VAL A 12 14.95 27.64 95.66
CA VAL A 12 13.48 27.55 95.46
C VAL A 12 12.81 28.33 96.64
N PRO A 13 11.48 28.61 96.73
CA PRO A 13 10.55 29.42 95.91
C PRO A 13 9.80 30.55 96.72
N TRP A 14 8.46 30.71 96.50
CA TRP A 14 7.43 31.57 97.16
C TRP A 14 7.30 33.02 96.61
N VAL A 15 6.14 33.72 96.52
CA VAL A 15 4.83 33.77 97.26
C VAL A 15 3.69 34.17 96.26
N MET A 16 2.49 33.53 96.19
CA MET A 16 1.10 33.87 96.66
C MET A 16 0.59 35.35 96.45
N ILE A 17 -0.69 35.77 96.37
CA ILE A 17 -2.04 35.38 96.91
C ILE A 17 -3.17 35.81 95.90
N ALA A 18 -4.15 34.98 95.49
CA ALA A 18 -5.61 34.87 95.86
C ALA A 18 -6.58 36.08 95.57
N VAL A 19 -7.73 35.89 94.87
CA VAL A 19 -9.16 35.72 95.38
C VAL A 19 -9.87 37.06 95.75
N ALA A 20 -11.14 37.40 95.43
CA ALA A 20 -12.25 36.78 94.66
C ALA A 20 -13.44 37.76 94.36
N VAL A 21 -14.29 37.39 93.39
CA VAL A 21 -15.79 37.52 93.28
C VAL A 21 -16.50 38.89 93.49
N ALA A 22 -17.28 39.32 92.49
CA ALA A 22 -18.76 39.53 92.59
C ALA A 22 -19.43 39.86 91.23
N LEU A 23 -20.71 39.50 91.08
CA LEU A 23 -21.54 39.68 89.88
C LEU A 23 -22.10 41.11 89.73
N LEU A 24 -22.16 41.64 88.51
CA LEU A 24 -23.41 42.06 87.83
C LEU A 24 -23.13 42.46 86.37
N GLY A 25 -23.85 41.92 85.39
CA GLY A 25 -23.64 42.27 83.97
C GLY A 25 -24.29 41.31 82.97
N LEU A 26 -25.62 41.36 82.84
CA LEU A 26 -26.35 40.70 81.76
C LEU A 26 -26.23 41.50 80.45
N LEU A 27 -25.34 41.11 79.56
CA LEU A 27 -25.41 41.41 78.11
C LEU A 27 -24.77 40.24 77.33
N PRO A 28 -25.41 39.67 76.30
CA PRO A 28 -24.77 38.70 75.44
C PRO A 28 -23.65 39.38 74.62
N PRO A 29 -22.58 38.66 74.25
CA PRO A 29 -21.58 39.22 73.34
C PRO A 29 -22.25 39.56 72.02
N SER A 30 -22.10 40.81 71.57
CA SER A 30 -22.51 41.23 70.24
C SER A 30 -21.86 40.32 69.20
N GLY A 31 -22.67 39.52 68.50
CA GLY A 31 -22.20 38.80 67.34
C GLY A 31 -21.59 39.75 66.31
N PRO A 32 -20.75 39.27 65.39
CA PRO A 32 -20.31 40.08 64.26
C PRO A 32 -21.55 40.66 63.59
N ALA A 33 -21.60 41.99 63.46
CA ALA A 33 -22.70 42.65 62.79
C ALA A 33 -22.86 42.01 61.41
N ALA A 34 -24.03 41.40 61.15
CA ALA A 34 -24.36 40.96 59.82
C ALA A 34 -24.24 42.18 58.92
N ALA A 35 -23.26 42.16 58.02
CA ALA A 35 -23.15 43.19 57.01
C ALA A 35 -24.46 43.14 56.23
N ILE A 36 -25.27 44.19 56.37
CA ILE A 36 -26.46 44.37 55.56
C ILE A 36 -25.93 44.49 54.15
N ASP A 37 -26.14 43.44 53.35
CA ASP A 37 -25.83 43.44 51.93
C ASP A 37 -26.53 44.67 51.32
N PRO A 38 -25.78 45.70 50.85
CA PRO A 38 -26.38 46.82 50.21
C PRO A 38 -26.92 46.30 48.88
N GLY A 39 -28.24 46.11 48.81
CA GLY A 39 -28.91 45.63 47.60
C GLY A 39 -28.44 46.39 46.36
N PRO A 40 -28.49 45.74 45.19
CA PRO A 40 -27.67 46.05 44.01
C PRO A 40 -27.53 47.55 43.78
N ARG A 41 -26.29 48.03 43.65
CA ARG A 41 -26.03 49.47 43.56
C ARG A 41 -26.73 49.99 42.30
N PRO A 42 -27.24 51.24 42.28
CA PRO A 42 -28.00 51.77 41.14
C PRO A 42 -27.25 51.87 39.80
N MET A 43 -26.03 51.34 39.71
CA MET A 43 -25.13 51.37 38.56
C MET A 43 -24.42 50.01 38.34
N ASP A 44 -24.91 48.92 38.96
CA ASP A 44 -24.38 47.57 38.69
C ASP A 44 -25.09 46.98 37.46
N VAL A 45 -24.32 46.60 36.44
CA VAL A 45 -24.80 46.08 35.16
C VAL A 45 -24.60 44.57 35.12
N ALA A 46 -25.67 43.82 34.80
CA ALA A 46 -25.65 42.37 34.72
C ALA A 46 -25.13 41.88 33.37
N ILE A 47 -24.10 41.04 33.40
CA ILE A 47 -23.48 40.42 32.22
C ILE A 47 -23.65 38.91 32.34
N THR A 48 -24.05 38.29 31.23
CA THR A 48 -24.16 36.85 31.09
C THR A 48 -23.33 36.37 29.90
N PHE A 49 -22.73 35.19 30.01
CA PHE A 49 -22.13 34.54 28.85
C PHE A 49 -22.20 33.01 28.95
N ASP A 50 -22.32 32.38 27.78
CA ASP A 50 -22.40 30.94 27.63
C ASP A 50 -21.70 30.49 26.34
N THR A 51 -21.69 29.18 26.11
CA THR A 51 -21.14 28.55 24.91
C THR A 51 -22.16 27.63 24.24
N LEU A 52 -21.97 27.38 22.95
CA LEU A 52 -22.71 26.37 22.20
C LEU A 52 -21.69 25.45 21.50
N PRO A 53 -21.55 24.17 21.91
CA PRO A 53 -22.22 23.51 23.03
C PRO A 53 -21.84 24.14 24.39
N SER A 54 -22.74 24.05 25.36
CA SER A 54 -22.58 24.67 26.69
C SER A 54 -21.60 23.92 27.59
N GLY A 55 -21.09 24.60 28.62
CA GLY A 55 -20.07 24.08 29.53
C GLY A 55 -18.62 24.24 29.04
N LEU A 56 -18.41 24.78 27.83
CA LEU A 56 -17.07 25.17 27.36
C LEU A 56 -16.65 26.50 28.00
N GLY A 57 -15.67 26.47 28.90
CA GLY A 57 -15.19 27.68 29.58
C GLY A 57 -14.54 28.70 28.64
N LEU A 58 -14.85 29.98 28.89
CA LEU A 58 -14.29 31.16 28.21
C LEU A 58 -13.23 31.83 29.11
N GLU A 59 -12.48 32.80 28.59
CA GLU A 59 -11.58 33.64 29.40
C GLU A 59 -12.18 35.04 29.57
N LEU A 60 -12.50 35.40 30.82
CA LEU A 60 -12.88 36.77 31.21
C LEU A 60 -11.64 37.46 31.77
N ASP A 61 -11.21 38.54 31.13
CA ASP A 61 -10.00 39.30 31.48
C ASP A 61 -8.73 38.42 31.62
N GLY A 62 -8.64 37.37 30.80
CA GLY A 62 -7.55 36.38 30.80
C GLY A 62 -7.68 35.28 31.87
N VAL A 63 -8.74 35.28 32.68
CA VAL A 63 -9.03 34.23 33.66
C VAL A 63 -10.05 33.25 33.09
N ARG A 64 -9.70 31.96 33.06
CA ARG A 64 -10.59 30.90 32.59
C ARG A 64 -11.79 30.73 33.53
N THR A 65 -12.98 30.96 32.98
CA THR A 65 -14.26 30.99 33.69
C THR A 65 -15.20 29.93 33.09
N PRO A 66 -15.81 29.04 33.90
CA PRO A 66 -16.74 28.04 33.41
C PRO A 66 -18.06 28.68 32.96
N THR A 67 -18.71 28.10 31.95
CA THR A 67 -20.02 28.54 31.44
C THR A 67 -21.15 27.57 31.81
N PRO A 68 -22.42 28.02 31.83
CA PRO A 68 -22.86 29.42 31.75
C PRO A 68 -22.38 30.23 32.95
N HIS A 69 -22.04 31.50 32.72
CA HIS A 69 -21.60 32.42 33.75
C HIS A 69 -22.47 33.68 33.79
N ALA A 70 -22.66 34.23 34.98
CA ALA A 70 -23.35 35.48 35.21
C ALA A 70 -22.63 36.26 36.31
N PHE A 71 -22.38 37.55 36.09
CA PHE A 71 -21.79 38.44 37.08
C PHE A 71 -22.32 39.87 36.90
N THR A 72 -22.03 40.73 37.88
CA THR A 72 -22.35 42.16 37.82
C THR A 72 -21.07 42.99 37.85
N CYS A 73 -20.99 44.00 37.01
CA CYS A 73 -19.88 44.96 36.91
C CYS A 73 -20.40 46.39 37.11
N ALA A 74 -19.52 47.29 37.56
CA ALA A 74 -19.88 48.70 37.73
C ALA A 74 -20.04 49.39 36.36
N GLN A 75 -20.96 50.36 36.28
CA GLN A 75 -21.26 51.01 35.02
C GLN A 75 -20.02 51.66 34.38
N GLY A 76 -19.83 51.43 33.08
CA GLY A 76 -18.72 51.99 32.30
C GLY A 76 -17.38 51.26 32.45
N THR A 77 -17.27 50.16 33.21
CA THR A 77 -16.05 49.33 33.18
C THR A 77 -15.94 48.57 31.87
N MET A 78 -14.71 48.45 31.35
CA MET A 78 -14.42 47.66 30.14
C MET A 78 -13.81 46.32 30.54
N HIS A 79 -14.31 45.25 29.91
CA HIS A 79 -13.85 43.88 30.10
C HIS A 79 -13.53 43.23 28.75
N THR A 80 -12.70 42.19 28.77
CA THR A 80 -12.38 41.36 27.60
C THR A 80 -12.93 39.95 27.79
N LEU A 81 -13.62 39.43 26.79
CA LEU A 81 -14.08 38.04 26.74
C LEU A 81 -13.43 37.33 25.56
N THR A 82 -12.74 36.21 25.83
CA THR A 82 -12.02 35.44 24.82
C THR A 82 -12.51 34.00 24.78
N ALA A 83 -12.96 33.58 23.60
CA ALA A 83 -13.25 32.20 23.23
C ALA A 83 -11.95 31.49 22.83
N VAL A 84 -11.31 30.82 23.79
CA VAL A 84 -10.11 30.01 23.55
C VAL A 84 -10.40 28.99 22.44
N THR A 85 -9.50 28.84 21.47
CA THR A 85 -9.73 27.98 20.30
C THR A 85 -8.40 27.46 19.70
N PRO A 86 -8.31 26.17 19.34
CA PRO A 86 -9.25 25.09 19.65
C PRO A 86 -9.15 24.65 21.13
N LEU A 87 -10.28 24.42 21.78
CA LEU A 87 -10.36 23.77 23.09
C LEU A 87 -10.28 22.25 22.91
N SER A 88 -9.13 21.64 23.20
CA SER A 88 -8.94 20.19 23.06
C SER A 88 -9.23 19.43 24.35
N THR A 89 -9.94 18.30 24.22
CA THR A 89 -10.21 17.30 25.26
C THR A 89 -9.69 15.92 24.83
N GLY A 90 -8.47 15.89 24.31
CA GLY A 90 -7.81 14.67 23.82
C GLY A 90 -8.09 14.44 22.35
N THR A 91 -9.01 13.53 22.02
CA THR A 91 -9.37 13.14 20.64
C THR A 91 -10.61 13.87 20.10
N THR A 92 -11.22 14.73 20.91
CA THR A 92 -12.25 15.69 20.48
C THR A 92 -11.73 17.10 20.77
N ARG A 93 -12.07 18.07 19.92
CA ARG A 93 -11.78 19.49 20.14
C ARG A 93 -12.95 20.36 19.72
N HIS A 94 -13.00 21.57 20.25
CA HIS A 94 -13.99 22.59 19.88
C HIS A 94 -13.27 23.80 19.29
N SER A 95 -13.55 24.11 18.02
CA SER A 95 -13.00 25.28 17.32
C SER A 95 -14.05 26.38 17.23
N PHE A 96 -13.70 27.58 17.67
CA PHE A 96 -14.60 28.74 17.65
C PHE A 96 -15.06 29.05 16.22
N GLN A 97 -16.34 29.36 16.06
CA GLN A 97 -16.96 29.71 14.78
C GLN A 97 -17.30 31.20 14.73
N ASN A 98 -18.10 31.66 15.68
CA ASN A 98 -18.55 33.05 15.81
C ASN A 98 -19.24 33.24 17.16
N TRP A 99 -19.47 34.50 17.54
CA TRP A 99 -20.46 34.87 18.55
C TRP A 99 -21.87 34.89 17.94
N THR A 100 -22.91 34.72 18.75
CA THR A 100 -24.31 34.77 18.30
C THR A 100 -24.76 36.12 17.75
N ASP A 101 -24.04 37.21 18.03
CA ASP A 101 -24.22 38.53 17.42
C ASP A 101 -23.48 38.72 16.08
N GLY A 102 -22.86 37.64 15.57
CA GLY A 102 -22.20 37.60 14.26
C GLY A 102 -20.71 37.93 14.28
N LEU A 103 -20.13 38.34 15.41
CA LEU A 103 -18.70 38.64 15.50
C LEU A 103 -17.85 37.37 15.28
N THR A 104 -16.90 37.43 14.34
CA THR A 104 -16.02 36.31 13.98
C THR A 104 -14.63 36.36 14.64
N SER A 105 -14.33 37.43 15.39
CA SER A 105 -13.16 37.46 16.29
C SER A 105 -13.45 36.62 17.52
N SER A 106 -12.55 35.69 17.87
CA SER A 106 -12.67 34.89 19.09
C SER A 106 -12.50 35.71 20.37
N SER A 107 -11.82 36.85 20.30
CA SER A 107 -11.73 37.81 21.41
C SER A 107 -12.55 39.07 21.13
N ARG A 108 -13.21 39.59 22.15
CA ARG A 108 -14.02 40.82 22.10
C ARG A 108 -13.85 41.63 23.38
N THR A 109 -13.96 42.95 23.28
CA THR A 109 -14.19 43.81 24.44
C THR A 109 -15.67 44.15 24.55
N PHE A 110 -16.11 44.49 25.76
CA PHE A 110 -17.42 45.06 26.02
C PHE A 110 -17.33 46.07 27.17
N VAL A 111 -18.29 46.99 27.23
CA VAL A 111 -18.42 47.98 28.31
C VAL A 111 -19.72 47.69 29.04
N CYS A 112 -19.64 47.67 30.37
CA CYS A 112 -20.77 47.44 31.25
C CYS A 112 -21.70 48.66 31.32
N ASP A 113 -22.40 48.99 30.23
CA ASP A 113 -23.33 50.13 30.19
C ASP A 113 -24.80 49.72 30.21
N THR A 114 -25.12 48.54 29.68
CA THR A 114 -26.45 47.93 29.68
C THR A 114 -26.34 46.41 29.83
N PRO A 115 -27.39 45.71 30.29
CA PRO A 115 -27.33 44.26 30.42
C PRO A 115 -27.06 43.56 29.09
N GLN A 116 -26.10 42.64 29.07
CA GLN A 116 -25.62 41.96 27.86
C GLN A 116 -25.55 40.44 28.05
N ASN A 117 -25.73 39.72 26.94
CA ASN A 117 -25.56 38.27 26.85
C ASN A 117 -24.65 37.95 25.66
N PHE A 118 -23.59 37.18 25.90
CA PHE A 118 -22.65 36.73 24.87
C PHE A 118 -22.63 35.20 24.79
N THR A 119 -22.96 34.64 23.63
CA THR A 119 -22.82 33.20 23.39
C THR A 119 -21.77 32.94 22.32
N ALA A 120 -20.69 32.25 22.69
CA ALA A 120 -19.67 31.81 21.73
C ALA A 120 -20.08 30.45 21.14
N VAL A 121 -20.21 30.40 19.81
CA VAL A 121 -20.54 29.20 19.05
C VAL A 121 -19.24 28.51 18.63
N TYR A 122 -19.17 27.21 18.89
CA TYR A 122 -18.06 26.33 18.56
C TYR A 122 -18.53 25.21 17.63
N ARG A 123 -17.66 24.82 16.69
CA ARG A 123 -17.76 23.54 16.00
C ARG A 123 -17.02 22.47 16.78
N THR A 124 -17.69 21.37 17.07
CA THR A 124 -17.05 20.14 17.53
C THR A 124 -16.30 19.50 16.37
N GLU A 125 -15.10 19.01 16.63
CA GLU A 125 -14.29 18.24 15.69
C GLU A 125 -13.74 16.98 16.38
N HIS A 126 -13.69 15.88 15.63
CA HIS A 126 -13.18 14.60 16.10
C HIS A 126 -11.91 14.21 15.35
N ALA A 127 -10.97 13.58 16.06
CA ALA A 127 -9.75 13.06 15.49
C ALA A 127 -10.03 11.73 14.77
N ILE A 128 -9.69 11.67 13.49
CA ILE A 128 -9.72 10.46 12.67
C ILE A 128 -8.30 10.04 12.35
N THR A 129 -8.01 8.76 12.54
CA THR A 129 -6.75 8.12 12.12
C THR A 129 -7.03 7.12 11.00
N VAL A 130 -6.25 7.16 9.92
CA VAL A 130 -6.36 6.23 8.79
C VAL A 130 -5.04 5.50 8.60
N GLU A 131 -5.05 4.19 8.80
CA GLU A 131 -3.86 3.32 8.76
C GLU A 131 -3.93 2.31 7.62
N THR A 132 -2.78 1.70 7.29
CA THR A 132 -2.71 0.54 6.40
C THR A 132 -2.01 -0.65 7.06
N ARG A 133 -2.32 -1.85 6.59
CA ARG A 133 -1.61 -3.10 6.92
C ARG A 133 -1.25 -3.82 5.61
N PRO A 134 0.03 -3.99 5.26
CA PRO A 134 1.22 -3.47 5.96
C PRO A 134 1.25 -1.94 6.02
N MET A 135 1.92 -1.39 7.03
CA MET A 135 2.01 0.06 7.25
C MET A 135 2.83 0.77 6.16
N GLY A 136 2.59 2.08 6.00
CA GLY A 136 3.34 2.93 5.07
C GLY A 136 2.88 2.85 3.62
N LEU A 137 1.79 2.13 3.32
CA LEU A 137 1.14 2.23 2.02
C LEU A 137 0.40 3.56 1.88
N ASP A 138 0.41 4.13 0.68
CA ASP A 138 -0.36 5.32 0.36
C ASP A 138 -1.86 5.03 0.38
N ILE A 139 -2.63 6.00 0.86
CA ILE A 139 -4.08 5.94 0.90
C ILE A 139 -4.67 7.31 0.56
N MET A 140 -5.87 7.33 0.00
CA MET A 140 -6.50 8.59 -0.40
C MET A 140 -7.59 8.99 0.60
N VAL A 141 -7.44 10.18 1.18
CA VAL A 141 -8.33 10.75 2.20
C VAL A 141 -8.84 12.10 1.70
N ASN A 142 -10.15 12.29 1.59
CA ASN A 142 -10.78 13.49 1.02
C ASN A 142 -10.20 13.89 -0.36
N GLY A 143 -9.87 12.89 -1.19
CA GLY A 143 -9.25 13.08 -2.51
C GLY A 143 -7.75 13.38 -2.52
N ALA A 144 -7.11 13.57 -1.36
CA ALA A 144 -5.65 13.74 -1.25
C ALA A 144 -4.96 12.39 -1.04
N LEU A 145 -3.98 12.05 -1.87
CA LEU A 145 -3.11 10.90 -1.67
C LEU A 145 -2.12 11.22 -0.54
N SER A 146 -1.95 10.30 0.42
CA SER A 146 -1.02 10.49 1.54
C SER A 146 -0.47 9.15 2.07
N PRO A 147 0.80 9.11 2.51
CA PRO A 147 1.34 7.92 3.17
C PRO A 147 0.65 7.75 4.53
N SER A 148 0.25 6.52 4.83
CA SER A 148 -0.36 6.19 6.13
C SER A 148 0.71 5.95 7.22
N PRO A 149 0.42 6.26 8.50
CA PRO A 149 -0.86 6.73 9.04
C PRO A 149 -1.17 8.20 8.73
N VAL A 150 -2.42 8.47 8.35
CA VAL A 150 -2.95 9.83 8.16
C VAL A 150 -3.75 10.22 9.39
N PHE A 151 -3.45 11.38 9.97
CA PHE A 151 -4.19 11.97 11.09
C PHE A 151 -4.90 13.24 10.63
N LEU A 152 -6.19 13.35 10.88
CA LEU A 152 -6.96 14.56 10.60
C LEU A 152 -7.98 14.87 11.70
N TRP A 153 -8.42 16.11 11.71
CA TRP A 153 -9.59 16.56 12.45
C TRP A 153 -10.72 16.80 11.45
N CYS A 154 -11.90 16.24 11.70
CA CYS A 154 -13.09 16.51 10.90
C CYS A 154 -14.22 17.06 11.77
N THR A 155 -15.05 17.91 11.17
CA THR A 155 -16.18 18.56 11.88
C THR A 155 -17.30 17.55 12.15
N ALA A 156 -17.91 17.64 13.32
CA ALA A 156 -18.99 16.76 13.73
C ALA A 156 -20.16 16.75 12.73
N GLY A 157 -20.68 15.57 12.39
CA GLY A 157 -21.78 15.41 11.42
C GLY A 157 -21.37 15.63 9.95
N THR A 158 -20.07 15.67 9.64
CA THR A 158 -19.56 15.59 8.26
C THR A 158 -19.09 14.18 7.92
N THR A 159 -18.64 13.97 6.68
CA THR A 159 -18.10 12.69 6.20
C THR A 159 -16.65 12.87 5.75
N VAL A 160 -15.80 11.89 6.01
CA VAL A 160 -14.46 11.78 5.43
C VAL A 160 -14.47 10.69 4.35
N ASP A 161 -14.06 11.04 3.14
CA ASP A 161 -13.96 10.08 2.04
C ASP A 161 -12.65 9.29 2.16
N LEU A 162 -12.76 7.97 2.32
CA LEU A 162 -11.64 7.05 2.35
C LEU A 162 -11.59 6.26 1.06
N ARG A 163 -10.39 6.09 0.49
CA ARG A 163 -10.16 5.22 -0.66
C ARG A 163 -8.82 4.52 -0.60
N ALA A 164 -8.88 3.21 -0.48
CA ALA A 164 -7.77 2.30 -0.69
C ALA A 164 -7.44 2.18 -2.19
N LEU A 165 -6.16 2.02 -2.52
CA LEU A 165 -5.66 1.93 -3.89
C LEU A 165 -4.80 0.66 -4.03
N PRO A 166 -4.90 -0.10 -5.13
CA PRO A 166 -3.94 -1.17 -5.38
C PRO A 166 -2.54 -0.57 -5.55
N VAL A 167 -1.56 -1.06 -4.80
CA VAL A 167 -0.19 -0.56 -4.82
C VAL A 167 0.70 -1.54 -5.57
N THR A 168 1.35 -1.12 -6.65
CA THR A 168 2.34 -1.93 -7.38
C THR A 168 3.76 -1.57 -6.94
N ASN A 169 4.52 -2.55 -6.45
CA ASN A 169 5.93 -2.38 -6.10
C ASN A 169 6.79 -3.02 -7.20
N GLY A 170 7.19 -2.20 -8.17
CA GLY A 170 7.78 -2.67 -9.43
C GLY A 170 6.76 -3.38 -10.32
N THR A 171 7.24 -4.32 -11.14
CA THR A 171 6.43 -5.02 -12.17
C THR A 171 5.87 -6.38 -11.71
N SER A 172 6.36 -6.94 -10.60
CA SER A 172 6.08 -8.34 -10.22
C SER A 172 5.56 -8.55 -8.80
N VAL A 173 5.34 -7.48 -8.03
CA VAL A 173 4.71 -7.51 -6.70
C VAL A 173 3.63 -6.44 -6.61
N ARG A 174 2.47 -6.76 -6.06
CA ARG A 174 1.41 -5.78 -5.78
C ARG A 174 0.69 -6.07 -4.47
N SER A 175 0.19 -5.02 -3.83
CA SER A 175 -0.70 -5.08 -2.67
C SER A 175 -2.13 -4.78 -3.12
N ILE A 176 -3.02 -5.76 -3.03
CA ILE A 176 -4.45 -5.61 -3.35
C ILE A 176 -5.24 -5.40 -2.06
N PHE A 177 -6.20 -4.46 -2.10
CA PHE A 177 -7.08 -4.19 -0.96
C PHE A 177 -7.88 -5.45 -0.59
N GLY A 178 -7.87 -5.80 0.70
CA GLY A 178 -8.61 -6.93 1.25
C GLY A 178 -9.89 -6.51 1.96
N ASN A 179 -9.80 -5.59 2.93
CA ASN A 179 -10.94 -5.03 3.67
C ASN A 179 -10.53 -3.77 4.46
N TRP A 180 -11.51 -2.99 4.88
CA TRP A 180 -11.36 -2.01 5.95
C TRP A 180 -11.81 -2.59 7.29
N SER A 181 -11.27 -2.06 8.40
CA SER A 181 -11.64 -2.45 9.77
C SER A 181 -13.10 -2.18 10.15
N ASP A 182 -13.80 -1.31 9.42
CA ASP A 182 -15.24 -1.02 9.56
C ASP A 182 -16.13 -1.85 8.60
N GLY A 183 -15.53 -2.71 7.77
CA GLY A 183 -16.23 -3.48 6.73
C GLY A 183 -16.59 -2.68 5.47
N GLY A 184 -16.09 -1.45 5.32
CA GLY A 184 -16.34 -0.59 4.16
C GLY A 184 -15.82 -1.16 2.83
N ALA A 185 -16.40 -0.64 1.73
CA ALA A 185 -15.93 -0.91 0.37
C ALA A 185 -14.53 -0.29 0.14
N PRO A 186 -13.79 -0.63 -0.95
CA PRO A 186 -12.47 -0.05 -1.20
C PRO A 186 -12.46 1.48 -1.28
N SER A 187 -13.60 2.09 -1.63
CA SER A 187 -13.86 3.53 -1.54
C SER A 187 -15.21 3.74 -0.87
N HIS A 188 -15.25 4.49 0.23
CA HIS A 188 -16.48 4.82 0.96
C HIS A 188 -16.29 6.08 1.83
N GLY A 189 -17.40 6.69 2.23
CA GLY A 189 -17.39 7.77 3.21
C GLY A 189 -17.59 7.22 4.62
N VAL A 190 -16.84 7.75 5.59
CA VAL A 190 -17.00 7.45 7.03
C VAL A 190 -17.52 8.67 7.80
N PRO A 191 -18.48 8.51 8.72
CA PRO A 191 -19.09 9.63 9.43
C PRO A 191 -18.16 10.17 10.53
N CYS A 192 -18.18 11.48 10.73
CA CYS A 192 -17.45 12.18 11.78
C CYS A 192 -18.33 12.42 13.01
N ASP A 193 -18.86 11.35 13.60
CA ASP A 193 -19.74 11.44 14.79
C ASP A 193 -18.98 11.19 16.11
N ALA A 194 -17.79 10.60 16.03
CA ALA A 194 -16.91 10.33 17.16
C ALA A 194 -15.45 10.18 16.66
N PRO A 195 -14.45 10.23 17.55
CA PRO A 195 -13.07 9.94 17.18
C PRO A 195 -12.90 8.45 16.83
N ALA A 196 -12.20 8.14 15.74
CA ALA A 196 -12.15 6.79 15.19
C ALA A 196 -10.80 6.48 14.49
N THR A 197 -10.49 5.19 14.40
CA THR A 197 -9.35 4.67 13.62
C THR A 197 -9.84 3.67 12.58
N TYR A 198 -9.49 3.91 11.32
CA TYR A 198 -9.83 3.05 10.18
C TYR A 198 -8.54 2.42 9.63
N THR A 199 -8.51 1.10 9.49
CA THR A 199 -7.34 0.38 8.96
C THR A 199 -7.69 -0.34 7.66
N ALA A 200 -7.04 0.04 6.56
CA ALA A 200 -7.11 -0.70 5.30
C ALA A 200 -6.12 -1.87 5.32
N SER A 201 -6.63 -3.10 5.28
CA SER A 201 -5.83 -4.33 5.22
C SER A 201 -5.67 -4.77 3.78
N TYR A 202 -4.42 -4.98 3.35
CA TYR A 202 -4.05 -5.44 2.02
C TYR A 202 -3.55 -6.89 2.05
N ARG A 203 -3.53 -7.53 0.88
CA ARG A 203 -2.89 -8.82 0.62
C ARG A 203 -1.80 -8.62 -0.41
N THR A 204 -0.62 -9.18 -0.19
CA THR A 204 0.43 -9.24 -1.21
C THR A 204 0.03 -10.24 -2.29
N GLU A 205 0.32 -9.91 -3.53
CA GLU A 205 0.24 -10.80 -4.68
C GLU A 205 1.55 -10.73 -5.48
N TYR A 206 1.96 -11.86 -6.04
CA TYR A 206 3.15 -11.99 -6.85
C TYR A 206 2.80 -12.37 -8.28
N LEU A 207 3.54 -11.82 -9.24
CA LEU A 207 3.43 -12.22 -10.64
C LEU A 207 4.24 -13.49 -10.87
N VAL A 208 3.56 -14.55 -11.31
CA VAL A 208 4.19 -15.78 -11.80
C VAL A 208 4.06 -15.82 -13.31
N SER A 209 5.18 -16.06 -14.00
CA SER A 209 5.22 -16.17 -15.46
C SER A 209 5.64 -17.56 -15.88
N VAL A 210 4.99 -18.10 -16.93
CA VAL A 210 5.29 -19.42 -17.47
C VAL A 210 5.64 -19.33 -18.94
N PHE A 211 6.78 -19.94 -19.27
CA PHE A 211 7.41 -20.01 -20.57
C PHE A 211 7.53 -21.46 -21.01
N SER A 212 7.81 -21.68 -22.29
CA SER A 212 8.21 -22.99 -22.79
C SER A 212 9.36 -22.86 -23.79
N SER A 213 10.10 -23.93 -24.01
CA SER A 213 11.09 -24.03 -25.07
C SER A 213 10.78 -25.28 -25.92
N PRO A 214 10.39 -25.14 -27.20
CA PRO A 214 10.11 -23.89 -27.93
C PRO A 214 8.89 -23.13 -27.38
N TRP A 215 8.79 -21.82 -27.67
CA TRP A 215 7.69 -20.94 -27.24
C TRP A 215 6.34 -21.30 -27.88
N GLY A 216 5.23 -20.84 -27.29
CA GLY A 216 3.87 -20.98 -27.85
C GLY A 216 3.17 -22.29 -27.48
N LEU A 217 3.78 -23.11 -26.62
CA LEU A 217 3.21 -24.37 -26.16
C LEU A 217 2.14 -24.14 -25.09
N GLU A 218 1.23 -25.10 -25.03
CA GLU A 218 0.11 -25.14 -24.10
C GLU A 218 0.59 -25.43 -22.68
N VAL A 219 -0.01 -24.72 -21.73
CA VAL A 219 0.21 -24.85 -20.30
C VAL A 219 -1.11 -24.68 -19.57
N SER A 220 -1.25 -25.33 -18.42
CA SER A 220 -2.38 -25.14 -17.53
C SER A 220 -1.94 -24.70 -16.13
N ILE A 221 -2.59 -23.64 -15.65
CA ILE A 221 -2.49 -23.12 -14.28
C ILE A 221 -3.86 -23.36 -13.64
N ASP A 222 -3.92 -24.14 -12.56
CA ASP A 222 -5.18 -24.50 -11.87
C ASP A 222 -6.32 -25.04 -12.74
N GLY A 223 -5.97 -25.77 -13.81
CA GLY A 223 -6.91 -26.33 -14.76
C GLY A 223 -7.37 -25.34 -15.85
N ALA A 224 -7.09 -24.04 -15.71
CA ALA A 224 -7.25 -23.09 -16.80
C ALA A 224 -6.15 -23.33 -17.83
N VAL A 225 -6.49 -23.45 -19.12
CA VAL A 225 -5.55 -23.75 -20.21
C VAL A 225 -5.21 -22.49 -20.98
N SER A 226 -3.93 -22.25 -21.22
CA SER A 226 -3.39 -21.09 -21.93
C SER A 226 -2.18 -21.47 -22.79
N ARG A 227 -1.56 -20.50 -23.47
CA ARG A 227 -0.32 -20.66 -24.23
C ARG A 227 0.78 -19.75 -23.69
N THR A 228 1.99 -20.28 -23.66
CA THR A 228 3.19 -19.56 -23.20
C THR A 228 3.70 -18.56 -24.25
N PRO A 229 4.26 -17.40 -23.85
CA PRO A 229 4.37 -16.92 -22.46
C PRO A 229 3.02 -16.46 -21.90
N VAL A 230 2.73 -16.85 -20.66
CA VAL A 230 1.55 -16.42 -19.88
C VAL A 230 2.01 -15.96 -18.50
N SER A 231 1.36 -14.94 -17.94
CA SER A 231 1.65 -14.46 -16.59
C SER A 231 0.36 -14.24 -15.81
N GLU A 232 0.32 -14.70 -14.56
CA GLU A 232 -0.82 -14.55 -13.66
C GLU A 232 -0.37 -14.06 -12.29
N TRP A 233 -1.27 -13.36 -11.60
CA TRP A 233 -1.06 -12.90 -10.23
C TRP A 233 -1.63 -13.93 -9.26
N CYS A 234 -0.81 -14.38 -8.32
CA CYS A 234 -1.23 -15.25 -7.23
C CYS A 234 -1.08 -14.56 -5.87
N GLY A 235 -1.96 -14.91 -4.92
CA GLY A 235 -1.90 -14.40 -3.56
C GLY A 235 -0.70 -14.93 -2.80
N GLU A 236 -0.12 -14.13 -1.91
CA GLU A 236 0.95 -14.60 -1.03
C GLU A 236 0.53 -15.87 -0.27
N SER A 237 1.45 -16.83 -0.15
CA SER A 237 1.24 -18.10 0.57
C SER A 237 0.20 -19.07 -0.01
N THR A 238 -0.46 -18.78 -1.14
CA THR A 238 -1.35 -19.73 -1.83
C THR A 238 -0.54 -20.83 -2.55
N VAL A 239 -1.17 -21.99 -2.76
CA VAL A 239 -0.58 -23.11 -3.51
C VAL A 239 -1.35 -23.29 -4.80
N HIS A 240 -0.62 -23.34 -5.91
CA HIS A 240 -1.14 -23.46 -7.27
C HIS A 240 -0.62 -24.73 -7.92
N SER A 241 -1.39 -25.26 -8.86
CA SER A 241 -1.02 -26.36 -9.73
C SER A 241 -0.60 -25.84 -11.10
N LEU A 242 0.48 -26.40 -11.62
CA LEU A 242 1.07 -26.04 -12.91
C LEU A 242 1.35 -27.32 -13.69
N SER A 243 0.81 -27.42 -14.91
CA SER A 243 1.04 -28.59 -15.76
C SER A 243 1.15 -28.24 -17.23
N VAL A 244 1.82 -29.10 -17.98
CA VAL A 244 1.84 -29.07 -19.45
C VAL A 244 1.45 -30.44 -20.00
N PRO A 245 0.74 -30.52 -21.13
CA PRO A 245 0.53 -31.78 -21.84
C PRO A 245 1.85 -32.48 -22.16
N GLN A 246 1.94 -33.78 -21.86
CA GLN A 246 3.15 -34.60 -22.02
C GLN A 246 3.67 -34.63 -23.46
N ASN A 247 2.75 -34.59 -24.43
CA ASN A 247 3.03 -34.49 -25.87
C ASN A 247 2.22 -33.33 -26.45
N GLN A 248 2.82 -32.56 -27.35
CA GLN A 248 2.20 -31.42 -28.03
C GLN A 248 2.60 -31.37 -29.51
N VAL A 249 1.91 -30.57 -30.31
CA VAL A 249 2.25 -30.31 -31.71
C VAL A 249 2.36 -28.81 -31.94
N LEU A 250 3.49 -28.37 -32.49
CA LEU A 250 3.74 -26.97 -32.85
C LEU A 250 4.27 -26.92 -34.29
N GLY A 251 3.55 -26.23 -35.18
CA GLY A 251 3.93 -26.12 -36.59
C GLY A 251 4.13 -27.47 -37.31
N GLY A 252 3.33 -28.48 -36.96
CA GLY A 252 3.47 -29.85 -37.48
C GLY A 252 4.57 -30.69 -36.83
N THR A 253 5.42 -30.10 -35.99
CA THR A 253 6.46 -30.82 -35.24
C THR A 253 5.87 -31.43 -33.98
N GLN A 254 6.02 -32.74 -33.80
CA GLN A 254 5.69 -33.41 -32.54
C GLN A 254 6.76 -33.11 -31.48
N LEU A 255 6.30 -32.70 -30.30
CA LEU A 255 7.14 -32.30 -29.17
C LEU A 255 6.73 -33.10 -27.94
N ARG A 256 7.71 -33.56 -27.17
CA ARG A 256 7.50 -34.27 -25.90
C ARG A 256 8.15 -33.47 -24.78
N PHE A 257 7.41 -33.30 -23.68
CA PHE A 257 7.93 -32.68 -22.47
C PHE A 257 9.12 -33.49 -21.93
N GLN A 258 10.23 -32.80 -21.70
CA GLN A 258 11.47 -33.38 -21.16
C GLN A 258 11.57 -33.14 -19.65
N GLN A 259 11.55 -31.87 -19.24
CA GLN A 259 11.66 -31.42 -17.85
C GLN A 259 11.31 -29.92 -17.75
N TRP A 260 11.08 -29.43 -16.54
CA TRP A 260 11.16 -28.00 -16.24
C TRP A 260 12.63 -27.58 -16.13
N GLU A 261 12.92 -26.30 -16.40
CA GLU A 261 14.29 -25.74 -16.34
C GLU A 261 14.93 -25.84 -14.94
N ASP A 262 14.13 -25.89 -13.87
CA ASP A 262 14.58 -26.14 -12.50
C ASP A 262 14.76 -27.64 -12.15
N GLY A 263 14.77 -28.52 -13.16
CA GLY A 263 15.09 -29.94 -13.03
C GLY A 263 13.92 -30.86 -12.66
N VAL A 264 12.70 -30.32 -12.54
CA VAL A 264 11.50 -31.15 -12.26
C VAL A 264 11.13 -31.97 -13.50
N GLY A 265 11.27 -33.29 -13.42
CA GLY A 265 11.00 -34.22 -14.53
C GLY A 265 9.53 -34.59 -14.77
N THR A 266 8.60 -34.14 -13.93
CA THR A 266 7.15 -34.39 -14.09
C THR A 266 6.48 -33.25 -14.85
N SER A 267 5.60 -33.59 -15.82
CA SER A 267 4.90 -32.58 -16.63
C SER A 267 3.87 -31.78 -15.83
N ALA A 268 3.48 -32.26 -14.65
CA ALA A 268 2.69 -31.55 -13.65
C ALA A 268 3.50 -31.36 -12.35
N ARG A 269 3.23 -30.26 -11.66
CA ARG A 269 3.84 -29.86 -10.38
C ARG A 269 2.89 -28.94 -9.61
N THR A 270 3.21 -28.69 -8.35
CA THR A 270 2.64 -27.56 -7.59
C THR A 270 3.73 -26.54 -7.29
N PHE A 271 3.32 -25.31 -7.00
CA PHE A 271 4.18 -24.28 -6.45
C PHE A 271 3.45 -23.45 -5.39
N ARG A 272 4.22 -22.83 -4.48
CA ARG A 272 3.69 -21.89 -3.48
C ARG A 272 4.06 -20.47 -3.89
N CYS A 273 3.10 -19.57 -3.84
CA CYS A 273 3.25 -18.19 -4.27
C CYS A 273 3.89 -17.34 -3.15
N ASP A 274 5.19 -17.56 -2.93
CA ASP A 274 6.00 -16.89 -1.90
C ASP A 274 7.00 -15.88 -2.50
N GLY A 275 6.69 -15.36 -3.68
CA GLY A 275 7.56 -14.47 -4.46
C GLY A 275 7.29 -14.60 -5.96
N SER A 276 7.65 -13.57 -6.73
CA SER A 276 7.53 -13.62 -8.20
C SER A 276 8.52 -14.62 -8.79
N ARG A 277 8.06 -15.49 -9.69
CA ARG A 277 8.84 -16.60 -10.24
C ARG A 277 8.54 -16.83 -11.72
N ASN A 278 9.55 -17.31 -12.43
CA ASN A 278 9.43 -17.77 -13.82
C ASN A 278 9.57 -19.29 -13.85
N TYR A 279 8.70 -19.96 -14.60
CA TYR A 279 8.79 -21.40 -14.88
C TYR A 279 8.96 -21.62 -16.38
N THR A 280 9.95 -22.42 -16.79
CA THR A 280 10.15 -22.77 -18.21
C THR A 280 9.99 -24.26 -18.41
N ALA A 281 9.04 -24.69 -19.22
CA ALA A 281 8.88 -26.08 -19.62
C ALA A 281 9.72 -26.39 -20.88
N VAL A 282 10.63 -27.36 -20.79
CA VAL A 282 11.51 -27.75 -21.91
C VAL A 282 10.95 -28.97 -22.62
N PHE A 283 10.85 -28.87 -23.94
CA PHE A 283 10.37 -29.94 -24.83
C PHE A 283 11.44 -30.32 -25.85
N VAL A 284 11.46 -31.61 -26.19
CA VAL A 284 12.31 -32.16 -27.26
C VAL A 284 11.45 -32.60 -28.45
N THR A 285 12.00 -32.54 -29.65
CA THR A 285 11.33 -33.06 -30.85
C THR A 285 11.24 -34.57 -30.80
N VAL A 286 10.08 -35.12 -31.15
CA VAL A 286 9.89 -36.56 -31.30
C VAL A 286 10.40 -36.94 -32.69
N THR A 287 11.64 -37.41 -32.78
CA THR A 287 12.11 -38.07 -33.99
C THR A 287 11.46 -39.44 -34.09
N THR A 288 10.41 -39.56 -34.90
CA THR A 288 10.01 -40.89 -35.39
C THR A 288 11.21 -41.49 -36.11
N PRO A 289 11.61 -42.74 -35.84
CA PRO A 289 12.65 -43.38 -36.62
C PRO A 289 12.24 -43.33 -38.11
N PRO A 290 13.19 -43.13 -39.04
CA PRO A 290 12.87 -43.23 -40.46
C PRO A 290 12.20 -44.59 -40.70
N PRO A 291 11.17 -44.68 -41.57
CA PRO A 291 10.51 -45.95 -41.83
C PRO A 291 11.58 -46.94 -42.30
N THR A 292 11.83 -47.98 -41.51
CA THR A 292 12.70 -49.06 -41.98
C THR A 292 12.00 -49.70 -43.17
N VAL A 293 12.68 -49.74 -44.31
CA VAL A 293 12.18 -50.44 -45.50
C VAL A 293 12.47 -51.93 -45.32
N ASP A 294 12.00 -52.49 -44.21
CA ASP A 294 12.00 -53.92 -43.88
C ASP A 294 10.88 -54.60 -44.69
N GLY A 295 11.01 -54.51 -46.02
CA GLY A 295 9.93 -54.80 -46.95
C GLY A 295 10.34 -54.97 -48.42
N ILE A 296 11.58 -54.64 -48.82
CA ILE A 296 12.13 -55.14 -50.08
C ILE A 296 12.71 -56.53 -49.80
N GLY A 297 11.82 -57.52 -49.77
CA GLY A 297 12.21 -58.92 -49.81
C GLY A 297 12.88 -59.22 -51.14
N TRP A 298 14.20 -59.33 -51.15
CA TRP A 298 14.98 -59.79 -52.30
C TRP A 298 14.65 -61.25 -52.62
N THR A 299 13.57 -61.47 -53.37
CA THR A 299 13.29 -62.81 -53.91
C THR A 299 14.39 -63.19 -54.91
N PRO A 300 14.77 -64.48 -55.01
CA PRO A 300 15.80 -64.92 -55.96
C PRO A 300 15.51 -64.52 -57.42
N GLY A 301 14.23 -64.39 -57.78
CA GLY A 301 13.80 -63.89 -59.09
C GLY A 301 14.17 -62.43 -59.36
N LEU A 302 14.09 -61.55 -58.36
CA LEU A 302 14.43 -60.12 -58.54
C LEU A 302 15.94 -59.93 -58.79
N LEU A 303 16.78 -60.71 -58.10
CA LEU A 303 18.23 -60.72 -58.29
C LEU A 303 18.63 -61.22 -59.69
N LEU A 304 17.96 -62.26 -60.20
CA LEU A 304 18.18 -62.75 -61.57
C LEU A 304 17.79 -61.70 -62.62
N VAL A 305 16.65 -61.03 -62.47
CA VAL A 305 16.22 -59.96 -63.39
C VAL A 305 17.20 -58.78 -63.38
N LEU A 306 17.69 -58.38 -62.19
CA LEU A 306 18.69 -57.31 -62.08
C LEU A 306 20.04 -57.72 -62.69
N ALA A 307 20.52 -58.94 -62.49
CA ALA A 307 21.76 -59.42 -63.08
C ALA A 307 21.69 -59.46 -64.62
N VAL A 308 20.55 -59.88 -65.18
CA VAL A 308 20.30 -59.88 -66.63
C VAL A 308 20.23 -58.45 -67.19
N LEU A 309 19.49 -57.55 -66.54
CA LEU A 309 19.39 -56.14 -66.96
C LEU A 309 20.75 -55.41 -66.90
N ILE A 310 21.53 -55.60 -65.83
CA ILE A 310 22.88 -55.04 -65.71
C ILE A 310 23.79 -55.56 -66.83
N SER A 311 23.69 -56.85 -67.17
CA SER A 311 24.45 -57.46 -68.26
C SER A 311 24.11 -56.83 -69.63
N PHE A 312 22.83 -56.58 -69.91
CA PHE A 312 22.40 -55.89 -71.13
C PHE A 312 22.84 -54.42 -71.18
N VAL A 313 22.80 -53.69 -70.06
CA VAL A 313 23.27 -52.30 -70.00
C VAL A 313 24.79 -52.22 -70.22
N VAL A 314 25.58 -53.11 -69.60
CA VAL A 314 27.04 -53.16 -69.80
C VAL A 314 27.40 -53.51 -71.25
N ALA A 315 26.69 -54.46 -71.88
CA ALA A 315 26.88 -54.78 -73.29
C ALA A 315 26.51 -53.61 -74.22
N GLY A 316 25.40 -52.91 -73.94
CA GLY A 316 24.96 -51.75 -74.71
C GLY A 316 25.95 -50.57 -74.63
N VAL A 317 26.48 -50.28 -73.43
CA VAL A 317 27.49 -49.23 -73.23
C VAL A 317 28.81 -49.60 -73.93
N ALA A 318 29.24 -50.87 -73.87
CA ALA A 318 30.45 -51.32 -74.56
C ALA A 318 30.37 -51.16 -76.10
N LEU A 319 29.18 -51.31 -76.69
CA LEU A 319 28.94 -51.06 -78.11
C LEU A 319 28.90 -49.55 -78.45
N ALA A 320 28.29 -48.72 -77.59
CA ALA A 320 28.15 -47.28 -77.82
C ALA A 320 29.46 -46.48 -77.76
N VAL A 321 30.48 -46.96 -77.04
CA VAL A 321 31.78 -46.27 -76.89
C VAL A 321 32.61 -46.23 -78.18
N ARG A 322 32.27 -47.03 -79.21
CA ARG A 322 33.02 -47.06 -80.48
C ARG A 322 32.70 -45.92 -81.48
N SER A 323 31.69 -45.08 -81.23
CA SER A 323 31.28 -44.03 -82.16
C SER A 323 31.20 -42.64 -81.50
N THR A 324 32.28 -41.86 -81.60
CA THR A 324 32.31 -40.45 -81.15
C THR A 324 32.57 -39.48 -82.31
N PRO A 325 31.64 -38.55 -82.60
CA PRO A 325 31.95 -37.32 -83.33
C PRO A 325 32.43 -36.20 -82.38
N ARG A 326 33.09 -35.18 -82.96
CA ARG A 326 33.85 -34.14 -82.24
C ARG A 326 33.01 -33.19 -81.38
N ARG A 327 33.60 -32.72 -80.27
CA ARG A 327 33.10 -31.58 -79.48
C ARG A 327 33.31 -30.26 -80.24
N VAL A 328 32.30 -29.40 -80.23
CA VAL A 328 32.40 -27.97 -80.59
C VAL A 328 32.51 -27.16 -79.28
N PRO A 329 33.42 -26.17 -79.18
CA PRO A 329 33.53 -25.35 -77.97
C PRO A 329 32.50 -24.22 -77.96
N ILE A 330 31.66 -24.17 -76.93
CA ILE A 330 30.79 -23.02 -76.64
C ILE A 330 31.41 -22.24 -75.49
N ARG A 331 31.73 -20.96 -75.71
CA ARG A 331 32.02 -20.00 -74.63
C ARG A 331 30.71 -19.57 -73.98
N MET A 332 30.66 -19.59 -72.66
CA MET A 332 29.64 -18.87 -71.88
C MET A 332 30.29 -17.71 -71.09
N PRO A 333 29.59 -16.57 -70.93
CA PRO A 333 30.16 -15.36 -70.33
C PRO A 333 30.19 -15.40 -68.79
N LEU A 334 30.97 -14.50 -68.21
CA LEU A 334 31.03 -14.29 -66.76
C LEU A 334 29.67 -13.86 -66.21
N ALA A 335 29.24 -14.50 -65.11
CA ALA A 335 28.22 -13.94 -64.22
C ALA A 335 28.90 -13.08 -63.14
N TYR A 336 28.34 -11.90 -62.87
CA TYR A 336 28.83 -10.98 -61.84
C TYR A 336 28.77 -11.62 -60.45
N GLY A 337 29.87 -11.53 -59.70
CA GLY A 337 29.87 -11.80 -58.26
C GLY A 337 29.25 -10.64 -57.48
N VAL A 338 28.14 -10.90 -56.79
CA VAL A 338 27.63 -10.01 -55.73
C VAL A 338 28.16 -10.53 -54.40
N ALA A 339 28.91 -9.71 -53.69
CA ALA A 339 29.47 -10.08 -52.39
C ALA A 339 28.36 -10.12 -51.31
N PRO A 340 28.39 -11.09 -50.37
CA PRO A 340 27.50 -11.06 -49.22
C PRO A 340 27.94 -9.94 -48.27
N SER A 341 27.05 -8.98 -48.02
CA SER A 341 27.25 -7.97 -46.97
C SER A 341 27.18 -8.65 -45.60
N GLY A 342 28.30 -8.71 -44.89
CA GLY A 342 28.33 -9.13 -43.49
C GLY A 342 27.48 -8.21 -42.59
N PRO A 343 26.90 -8.72 -41.50
CA PRO A 343 26.08 -7.91 -40.60
C PRO A 343 26.92 -6.81 -39.92
N ARG A 344 26.36 -5.60 -39.83
CA ARG A 344 26.92 -4.54 -38.97
C ARG A 344 26.92 -5.01 -37.50
N PRO A 345 27.93 -4.66 -36.70
CA PRO A 345 27.86 -4.84 -35.25
C PRO A 345 26.69 -4.03 -34.69
N SER A 346 25.81 -4.71 -33.97
CA SER A 346 24.69 -4.10 -33.24
C SER A 346 25.22 -3.22 -32.09
N PRO A 347 24.56 -2.09 -31.75
CA PRO A 347 24.95 -1.31 -30.58
C PRO A 347 24.75 -2.14 -29.30
N PRO A 348 25.58 -1.93 -28.25
CA PRO A 348 25.48 -2.68 -27.00
C PRO A 348 24.10 -2.49 -26.35
N GLY A 349 23.49 -3.58 -25.89
CA GLY A 349 22.12 -3.58 -25.35
C GLY A 349 21.01 -3.80 -26.39
N SER A 350 21.33 -4.39 -27.55
CA SER A 350 20.33 -4.79 -28.56
C SER A 350 20.52 -6.24 -29.01
N CYS A 351 19.41 -6.91 -29.36
CA CYS A 351 19.41 -8.31 -29.77
C CYS A 351 20.08 -8.50 -31.15
N PRO A 352 21.07 -9.38 -31.30
CA PRO A 352 21.77 -9.58 -32.58
C PRO A 352 20.89 -10.22 -33.67
N ARG A 353 19.75 -10.84 -33.31
CA ARG A 353 18.83 -11.49 -34.26
C ARG A 353 17.68 -10.61 -34.72
N CYS A 354 17.12 -9.79 -33.84
CA CYS A 354 15.91 -8.99 -34.14
C CYS A 354 16.02 -7.50 -33.79
N GLY A 355 17.17 -7.01 -33.32
CA GLY A 355 17.47 -5.58 -33.13
C GLY A 355 16.74 -4.87 -31.99
N THR A 356 15.84 -5.54 -31.27
CA THR A 356 15.12 -4.98 -30.12
C THR A 356 16.05 -4.76 -28.93
N SER A 357 15.71 -3.81 -28.05
CA SER A 357 16.49 -3.55 -26.83
C SER A 357 16.48 -4.76 -25.90
N ALA A 358 17.63 -5.03 -25.27
CA ALA A 358 17.83 -6.13 -24.34
C ALA A 358 18.68 -5.66 -23.16
N GLU A 359 18.22 -5.95 -21.95
CA GLU A 359 18.96 -5.60 -20.74
C GLU A 359 20.17 -6.54 -20.52
N PRO A 360 21.27 -6.07 -19.89
CA PRO A 360 22.48 -6.88 -19.69
C PRO A 360 22.30 -8.17 -18.89
N GLN A 361 21.19 -8.27 -18.14
CA GLN A 361 20.82 -9.38 -17.27
C GLN A 361 19.99 -10.48 -17.95
N TRP A 362 19.58 -10.29 -19.21
CA TRP A 362 18.75 -11.27 -19.93
C TRP A 362 19.62 -12.31 -20.67
N THR A 363 19.32 -13.60 -20.46
CA THR A 363 19.94 -14.71 -21.21
C THR A 363 19.38 -14.85 -22.62
N TYR A 364 18.09 -14.53 -22.81
CA TYR A 364 17.34 -14.67 -24.05
C TYR A 364 16.60 -13.37 -24.41
N CYS A 365 16.42 -13.10 -25.69
CA CYS A 365 15.69 -11.93 -26.17
C CYS A 365 14.17 -12.10 -25.98
N MET A 366 13.56 -11.22 -25.18
CA MET A 366 12.11 -11.23 -24.90
C MET A 366 11.21 -11.02 -26.14
N ALA A 367 11.76 -10.54 -27.26
CA ALA A 367 10.99 -10.31 -28.49
C ALA A 367 11.09 -11.45 -29.53
N CYS A 368 12.19 -12.23 -29.52
CA CYS A 368 12.44 -13.25 -30.57
C CYS A 368 13.16 -14.52 -30.10
N GLY A 369 13.32 -14.72 -28.78
CA GLY A 369 13.76 -15.97 -28.16
C GLY A 369 15.22 -16.40 -28.41
N SER A 370 16.02 -15.62 -29.13
CA SER A 370 17.44 -15.95 -29.34
C SER A 370 18.27 -15.71 -28.08
N LEU A 371 19.30 -16.53 -27.85
CA LEU A 371 20.32 -16.21 -26.86
C LEU A 371 20.93 -14.82 -27.13
N LEU A 372 21.28 -14.14 -26.04
CA LEU A 372 21.94 -12.83 -26.03
C LEU A 372 23.43 -12.92 -25.65
N ARG A 373 23.93 -14.12 -25.35
CA ARG A 373 25.33 -14.45 -25.03
C ARG A 373 25.75 -15.74 -25.73
#